data_AF-A0A401L1S9-F1
#
_entry.id   AF-A0A401L1S9-F1
#
_cell.length_a   1.000
_cell.length_b   1.000
_cell.length_c   1.000
_cell.angle_alpha   90.00
_cell.angle_beta   90.00
_cell.angle_gamma   90.00
#
_symmetry.space_group_name_H-M   'P 1'
#
loop_
_entity.id
_entity.type
_entity.pdbx_description
1 polymer ?
#
loop_
_entity_poly.entity_id
_entity_poly.type
_entity_poly.pdbx_seq_one_letter_code
_entity_poly.pdbx_strand_id
1 'polypeptide(L)'
;MEAGRRATAERREEEERKAREEAERREEEERQAREDAERRVQPNSLFRLLDRCHNSLSQAIRVEADATLTTQGDAADPVNRLYPKHIIPWRDFPQLQEQIWDKFDRNNAFTMRPLFPSDTQIDYVVMNIQNRPIYSEASLRNFERDTVDNFVEKVIEVLRDDERLQREFGIQGRVSFYDRANPSETSLEKSLEQMNLEDARTPQRPANTRLGRS
;
A
#
# COMPACT_ATOMS: atom_id res chain seq x y z
N MET A 1 22.16 -69.07 20.44
CA MET A 1 22.36 -67.73 21.04
C MET A 1 22.98 -66.71 20.08
N GLU A 2 23.64 -67.12 19.00
CA GLU A 2 24.32 -66.21 18.07
C GLU A 2 23.37 -65.49 17.08
N ALA A 3 22.34 -66.18 16.58
CA ALA A 3 21.34 -65.61 15.67
C ALA A 3 20.54 -64.45 16.30
N GLY A 4 20.24 -64.54 17.61
CA GLY A 4 19.53 -63.47 18.33
C GLY A 4 20.36 -62.19 18.50
N ARG A 5 21.70 -62.32 18.62
CA ARG A 5 22.60 -61.15 18.72
C ARG A 5 22.78 -60.42 17.39
N ARG A 6 22.77 -61.16 16.27
CA ARG A 6 22.84 -60.59 14.92
C ARG A 6 21.55 -59.83 14.57
N ALA A 7 20.39 -60.42 14.84
CA ALA A 7 19.10 -59.76 14.63
C ALA A 7 18.92 -58.48 15.47
N THR A 8 19.42 -58.46 16.72
CA THR A 8 19.39 -57.23 17.55
C THR A 8 20.35 -56.15 17.07
N ALA A 9 21.49 -56.53 16.49
CA ALA A 9 22.45 -55.58 15.94
C ALA A 9 21.90 -54.93 14.65
N GLU A 10 21.36 -55.73 13.74
CA GLU A 10 20.72 -55.24 12.50
C GLU A 10 19.55 -54.30 12.79
N ARG A 11 18.70 -54.64 13.78
CA ARG A 11 17.58 -53.76 14.18
C ARG A 11 18.06 -52.43 14.75
N ARG A 12 19.15 -52.44 15.51
CA ARG A 12 19.74 -51.23 16.09
C ARG A 12 20.37 -50.35 15.01
N GLU A 13 21.06 -50.93 14.04
CA GLU A 13 21.60 -50.20 12.89
C GLU A 13 20.49 -49.58 12.03
N GLU A 14 19.37 -50.30 11.83
CA GLU A 14 18.22 -49.77 11.11
C GLU A 14 17.53 -48.63 11.89
N GLU A 15 17.39 -48.76 13.21
CA GLU A 15 16.87 -47.70 14.09
C GLU A 15 17.79 -46.47 14.08
N GLU A 16 19.11 -46.64 14.15
CA GLU A 16 20.09 -45.56 14.07
C GLU A 16 20.09 -44.88 12.69
N ARG A 17 19.93 -45.65 11.60
CA ARG A 17 19.79 -45.09 10.25
C ARG A 17 18.51 -44.27 10.11
N LYS A 18 17.36 -44.80 10.56
CA LYS A 18 16.09 -44.07 10.55
C LYS A 18 16.15 -42.80 11.39
N ALA A 19 16.78 -42.86 12.56
CA ALA A 19 16.98 -41.70 13.42
C ALA A 19 17.85 -40.63 12.76
N ARG A 20 18.91 -41.02 12.02
CA ARG A 20 19.73 -40.09 11.24
C ARG A 20 18.96 -39.47 10.08
N GLU A 21 18.25 -40.27 9.29
CA GLU A 21 17.43 -39.78 8.16
C GLU A 21 16.32 -38.83 8.64
N GLU A 22 15.70 -39.11 9.79
CA GLU A 22 14.71 -38.22 10.39
C GLU A 22 15.34 -36.94 10.93
N ALA A 23 16.53 -37.01 11.53
CA ALA A 23 17.26 -35.83 11.99
C ALA A 23 17.68 -34.93 10.82
N GLU A 24 18.24 -35.51 9.75
CA GLU A 24 18.60 -34.78 8.53
C GLU A 24 17.38 -34.13 7.87
N ARG A 25 16.25 -34.83 7.78
CA ARG A 25 15.02 -34.25 7.24
C ARG A 25 14.52 -33.06 8.07
N ARG A 26 14.56 -33.18 9.41
CA ARG A 26 14.17 -32.07 10.29
C ARG A 26 15.09 -30.87 10.16
N GLU A 27 16.40 -31.10 10.04
CA GLU A 27 17.38 -30.03 9.84
C GLU A 27 17.19 -29.33 8.49
N GLU A 28 16.89 -30.10 7.43
CA GLU A 28 16.56 -29.55 6.11
C GLU A 28 15.27 -28.71 6.15
N GLU A 29 14.21 -29.22 6.79
CA GLU A 29 12.94 -28.51 6.96
C GLU A 29 13.13 -27.23 7.78
N GLU A 30 13.93 -27.27 8.85
CA GLU A 30 14.23 -26.09 9.67
C GLU A 30 15.05 -25.05 8.89
N ARG A 31 16.05 -25.49 8.12
CA ARG A 31 16.84 -24.61 7.26
C ARG A 31 15.95 -23.95 6.20
N GLN A 32 15.12 -24.72 5.51
CA GLN A 32 14.20 -24.20 4.51
C GLN A 32 13.20 -23.21 5.11
N ALA A 33 12.62 -23.54 6.28
CA ALA A 33 11.71 -22.65 6.98
C ALA A 33 12.39 -21.33 7.39
N ARG A 34 13.66 -21.39 7.81
CA ARG A 34 14.46 -20.21 8.14
C ARG A 34 14.74 -19.35 6.92
N GLU A 35 15.17 -19.95 5.81
CA GLU A 35 15.41 -19.26 4.54
C GLU A 35 14.13 -18.62 3.99
N ASP A 36 12.99 -19.32 4.08
CA ASP A 36 11.69 -18.80 3.68
C ASP A 36 11.27 -17.62 4.56
N ALA A 37 11.43 -17.73 5.88
CA ALA A 37 11.11 -16.64 6.81
C ALA A 37 11.98 -15.40 6.54
N GLU A 38 13.29 -15.60 6.32
CA GLU A 38 14.20 -14.51 5.95
C GLU A 38 13.79 -13.87 4.63
N ARG A 39 13.51 -14.66 3.59
CA ARG A 39 13.08 -14.15 2.28
C ARG A 39 11.79 -13.33 2.38
N ARG A 40 10.85 -13.71 3.24
CA ARG A 40 9.55 -13.01 3.39
C ARG A 40 9.67 -11.63 4.05
N VAL A 41 10.74 -11.38 4.81
CA VAL A 41 11.00 -10.07 5.42
C VAL A 41 11.97 -9.21 4.62
N GLN A 42 12.69 -9.79 3.66
CA GLN A 42 13.56 -9.03 2.77
C GLN A 42 12.73 -8.08 1.87
N PRO A 43 13.23 -6.86 1.61
CA PRO A 43 12.61 -5.97 0.65
C PRO A 43 12.56 -6.58 -0.75
N ASN A 44 11.50 -6.28 -1.49
CA ASN A 44 11.26 -6.81 -2.82
C ASN A 44 11.99 -5.99 -3.90
N SER A 45 12.23 -6.64 -5.04
CA SER A 45 12.56 -5.97 -6.31
C SER A 45 11.32 -5.35 -6.95
N LEU A 46 11.48 -4.50 -7.96
CA LEU A 46 10.34 -3.87 -8.63
C LEU A 46 9.42 -4.92 -9.24
N PHE A 47 9.99 -5.91 -9.95
CA PHE A 47 9.20 -6.96 -10.59
C PHE A 47 8.49 -7.85 -9.58
N ARG A 48 9.13 -8.17 -8.45
CA ARG A 48 8.47 -8.93 -7.38
C ARG A 48 7.34 -8.14 -6.75
N LEU A 49 7.52 -6.83 -6.54
CA LEU A 49 6.44 -5.95 -6.08
C LEU A 49 5.26 -5.99 -7.05
N LEU A 50 5.49 -5.77 -8.34
CA LEU A 50 4.44 -5.72 -9.36
C LEU A 50 3.69 -7.05 -9.50
N ASP A 51 4.43 -8.17 -9.48
CA ASP A 51 3.84 -9.50 -9.47
C ASP A 51 2.92 -9.70 -8.26
N ARG A 52 3.38 -9.33 -7.07
CA ARG A 52 2.61 -9.42 -5.83
C ARG A 52 1.41 -8.48 -5.82
N CYS A 53 1.55 -7.24 -6.32
CA CYS A 53 0.42 -6.33 -6.50
C CYS A 53 -0.64 -6.96 -7.41
N HIS A 54 -0.25 -7.54 -8.54
CA HIS A 54 -1.19 -8.18 -9.45
C HIS A 54 -1.86 -9.42 -8.83
N ASN A 55 -1.06 -10.40 -8.41
CA ASN A 55 -1.54 -11.71 -7.99
C ASN A 55 -2.19 -11.71 -6.60
N SER A 56 -1.73 -10.86 -5.68
CA SER A 56 -2.20 -10.86 -4.30
C SER A 56 -3.17 -9.72 -3.97
N LEU A 57 -3.08 -8.56 -4.66
CA LEU A 57 -3.92 -7.40 -4.35
C LEU A 57 -5.00 -7.18 -5.41
N SER A 58 -4.63 -7.00 -6.68
CA SER A 58 -5.59 -6.71 -7.75
C SER A 58 -6.58 -7.84 -7.95
N GLN A 59 -6.13 -9.09 -7.91
CA GLN A 59 -7.02 -10.26 -8.01
C GLN A 59 -7.86 -10.50 -6.75
N ALA A 60 -7.53 -9.88 -5.62
CA ALA A 60 -8.32 -9.96 -4.39
C ALA A 60 -9.51 -8.97 -4.37
N ILE A 61 -9.69 -8.18 -5.44
CA ILE A 61 -10.83 -7.28 -5.57
C ILE A 61 -12.15 -8.05 -5.46
N ARG A 62 -13.03 -7.58 -4.58
CA ARG A 62 -14.38 -8.13 -4.40
C ARG A 62 -15.36 -6.99 -4.42
N VAL A 63 -16.38 -7.08 -5.27
CA VAL A 63 -17.45 -6.10 -5.36
C VAL A 63 -18.70 -6.72 -4.76
N GLU A 64 -19.43 -5.97 -3.95
CA GLU A 64 -20.73 -6.41 -3.43
C GLU A 64 -21.70 -6.59 -4.61
N ALA A 65 -22.25 -7.80 -4.72
CA ALA A 65 -23.12 -8.19 -5.82
C ALA A 65 -24.59 -7.89 -5.50
N ASP A 66 -24.94 -7.85 -4.22
CA ASP A 66 -26.27 -7.46 -3.79
C ASP A 66 -26.42 -5.93 -3.85
N ALA A 67 -27.12 -5.46 -4.88
CA ALA A 67 -27.40 -4.05 -5.08
C ALA A 67 -28.15 -3.40 -3.89
N THR A 68 -28.81 -4.16 -3.02
CA THR A 68 -29.46 -3.60 -1.82
C THR A 68 -28.47 -3.25 -0.71
N LEU A 69 -27.27 -3.83 -0.74
CA LEU A 69 -26.17 -3.60 0.20
C LEU A 69 -25.17 -2.56 -0.31
N THR A 70 -25.33 -2.09 -1.54
CA THR A 70 -24.49 -1.02 -2.11
C THR A 70 -25.05 0.37 -1.82
N THR A 71 -24.23 1.39 -2.06
CA THR A 71 -24.69 2.79 -2.03
C THR A 71 -25.83 2.98 -3.04
N GLN A 72 -26.96 3.48 -2.55
CA GLN A 72 -28.13 3.78 -3.38
C GLN A 72 -28.02 5.19 -3.97
N GLY A 73 -28.29 5.33 -5.26
CA GLY A 73 -28.27 6.61 -5.97
C GLY A 73 -27.99 6.42 -7.46
N ASP A 74 -28.36 7.40 -8.28
CA ASP A 74 -28.01 7.39 -9.70
C ASP A 74 -26.53 7.77 -9.86
N ALA A 75 -25.69 6.80 -10.26
CA ALA A 75 -24.28 7.03 -10.52
C ALA A 75 -24.04 7.99 -11.72
N ALA A 76 -25.04 8.17 -12.59
CA ALA A 76 -24.97 8.99 -13.80
C ALA A 76 -25.63 10.38 -13.64
N ASP A 77 -26.15 10.73 -12.47
CA ASP A 77 -26.64 12.08 -12.15
C ASP A 77 -26.02 12.65 -10.87
N PRO A 78 -24.69 12.83 -10.82
CA PRO A 78 -24.06 13.42 -9.66
C PRO A 78 -24.32 14.94 -9.61
N VAL A 79 -25.03 15.39 -8.59
CA VAL A 79 -25.22 16.82 -8.33
C VAL A 79 -23.86 17.50 -8.15
N ASN A 80 -23.59 18.54 -8.94
CA ASN A 80 -22.36 19.35 -8.87
C ASN A 80 -21.02 18.59 -9.08
N ARG A 81 -21.00 17.45 -9.78
CA ARG A 81 -19.73 16.80 -10.17
C ARG A 81 -19.64 16.55 -11.66
N LEU A 82 -18.45 16.77 -12.21
CA LEU A 82 -18.14 16.34 -13.58
C LEU A 82 -17.94 14.83 -13.59
N TYR A 83 -18.54 14.16 -14.57
CA TYR A 83 -18.31 12.74 -14.81
C TYR A 83 -18.06 12.45 -16.30
N PRO A 84 -17.27 11.42 -16.64
CA PRO A 84 -17.05 11.03 -18.03
C PRO A 84 -18.35 10.51 -18.66
N LYS A 85 -18.76 11.08 -19.79
CA LYS A 85 -19.93 10.59 -20.55
C LYS A 85 -19.62 9.41 -21.46
N HIS A 86 -18.35 9.24 -21.82
CA HIS A 86 -17.88 8.19 -22.71
C HIS A 86 -16.53 7.67 -22.23
N ILE A 87 -16.37 6.36 -22.27
CA ILE A 87 -15.08 5.69 -22.10
C ILE A 87 -14.55 5.41 -23.50
N ILE A 88 -13.40 6.00 -23.85
CA ILE A 88 -12.78 5.82 -25.16
C ILE A 88 -11.48 5.02 -25.04
N PRO A 89 -11.14 4.17 -26.02
CA PRO A 89 -9.87 3.45 -26.02
C PRO A 89 -8.69 4.42 -26.09
N TRP A 90 -7.70 4.24 -25.21
CA TRP A 90 -6.43 4.95 -25.29
C TRP A 90 -5.51 4.24 -26.28
N ARG A 91 -5.60 4.63 -27.56
CA ARG A 91 -4.97 3.91 -28.68
C ARG A 91 -3.45 3.81 -28.59
N ASP A 92 -2.81 4.87 -28.10
CA ASP A 92 -1.35 4.95 -28.03
C ASP A 92 -0.78 4.35 -26.73
N PHE A 93 -1.65 3.88 -25.82
CA PHE A 93 -1.22 3.37 -24.52
C PHE A 93 -0.24 2.19 -24.61
N PRO A 94 -0.44 1.17 -25.45
CA PRO A 94 0.51 0.06 -25.55
C PRO A 94 1.92 0.53 -25.95
N GLN A 95 2.02 1.43 -26.94
CA GLN A 95 3.30 1.96 -27.40
C GLN A 95 3.97 2.84 -26.34
N LEU A 96 3.19 3.66 -25.62
CA LEU A 96 3.70 4.44 -24.49
C LEU A 96 4.17 3.53 -23.35
N GLN A 97 3.46 2.43 -23.10
CA GLN A 97 3.81 1.47 -22.07
C GLN A 97 5.13 0.75 -22.40
N GLU A 98 5.31 0.30 -23.65
CA GLU A 98 6.58 -0.28 -24.12
C GLU A 98 7.76 0.70 -23.95
N GLN A 99 7.59 1.97 -24.31
CA GLN A 99 8.63 2.99 -24.13
C GLN A 99 9.03 3.19 -22.66
N ILE A 100 8.09 3.00 -21.73
CA ILE A 100 8.37 3.06 -20.29
C ILE A 100 9.15 1.80 -19.86
N TRP A 101 8.75 0.61 -20.31
CA TRP A 101 9.46 -0.63 -19.99
C TRP A 101 10.88 -0.68 -20.56
N ASP A 102 11.10 -0.16 -21.77
CA ASP A 102 12.42 -0.03 -22.37
C ASP A 102 13.40 0.76 -21.48
N LYS A 103 12.91 1.79 -20.78
CA LYS A 103 13.72 2.57 -19.83
C LYS A 103 14.09 1.74 -18.60
N PHE A 104 13.17 0.90 -18.11
CA PHE A 104 13.45 0.01 -16.99
C PHE A 104 14.44 -1.10 -17.37
N ASP A 105 14.30 -1.70 -18.55
CA ASP A 105 15.18 -2.77 -19.01
C ASP A 105 16.63 -2.31 -19.20
N ARG A 106 16.84 -1.09 -19.68
CA ARG A 106 18.16 -0.44 -19.75
C ARG A 106 18.78 -0.19 -18.37
N ASN A 107 17.97 -0.23 -17.32
CA ASN A 107 18.35 0.02 -15.94
C ASN A 107 18.06 -1.21 -15.06
N ASN A 108 18.45 -2.41 -15.52
CA ASN A 108 18.28 -3.68 -14.78
C ASN A 108 18.76 -3.61 -13.32
N ALA A 109 19.84 -2.85 -13.07
CA ALA A 109 20.33 -2.61 -11.72
C ALA A 109 19.28 -1.99 -10.79
N PHE A 110 18.35 -1.17 -11.29
CA PHE A 110 17.25 -0.62 -10.51
C PHE A 110 16.15 -1.65 -10.28
N THR A 111 15.70 -2.33 -11.34
CA THR A 111 14.55 -3.24 -11.27
C THR A 111 14.79 -4.43 -10.35
N MET A 112 16.06 -4.84 -10.20
CA MET A 112 16.48 -5.96 -9.36
C MET A 112 16.86 -5.59 -7.93
N ARG A 113 17.06 -4.30 -7.60
CA ARG A 113 17.44 -3.91 -6.24
C ARG A 113 16.28 -4.12 -5.25
N PRO A 114 16.57 -4.61 -4.02
CA PRO A 114 15.58 -4.81 -2.98
C PRO A 114 15.23 -3.47 -2.31
N LEU A 115 14.39 -2.66 -2.95
CA LEU A 115 14.02 -1.30 -2.51
C LEU A 115 12.54 -1.16 -2.15
N PHE A 116 11.75 -2.21 -2.38
CA PHE A 116 10.30 -2.17 -2.29
C PHE A 116 9.78 -2.96 -1.09
N PRO A 117 8.53 -2.71 -0.63
CA PRO A 117 7.95 -3.43 0.49
C PRO A 117 8.08 -4.95 0.37
N SER A 118 8.47 -5.59 1.46
CA SER A 118 8.62 -7.04 1.58
C SER A 118 7.29 -7.79 1.41
N ASP A 119 7.35 -9.09 1.18
CA ASP A 119 6.15 -9.92 1.06
C ASP A 119 5.28 -9.86 2.31
N THR A 120 5.89 -9.79 3.50
CA THR A 120 5.18 -9.63 4.77
C THR A 120 4.39 -8.32 4.82
N GLN A 121 4.96 -7.23 4.31
CA GLN A 121 4.27 -5.93 4.25
C GLN A 121 3.10 -5.98 3.26
N ILE A 122 3.24 -6.69 2.14
CA ILE A 122 2.15 -6.88 1.18
C ILE A 122 1.07 -7.81 1.76
N ASP A 123 1.44 -8.88 2.45
CA ASP A 123 0.51 -9.80 3.13
C ASP A 123 -0.35 -9.06 4.17
N TYR A 124 0.22 -8.06 4.86
CA TYR A 124 -0.54 -7.20 5.75
C TYR A 124 -1.64 -6.42 5.02
N VAL A 125 -1.36 -5.91 3.82
CA VAL A 125 -2.37 -5.26 2.97
C VAL A 125 -3.43 -6.27 2.52
N VAL A 126 -3.03 -7.48 2.10
CA VAL A 126 -3.97 -8.56 1.74
C VAL A 126 -4.95 -8.85 2.87
N MET A 127 -4.44 -8.99 4.10
CA MET A 127 -5.26 -9.24 5.29
C MET A 127 -6.32 -8.14 5.51
N ASN A 128 -6.01 -6.90 5.15
CA ASN A 128 -6.91 -5.76 5.31
C ASN A 128 -8.00 -5.70 4.22
N ILE A 129 -7.82 -6.34 3.06
CA ILE A 129 -8.75 -6.28 1.93
C ILE A 129 -9.55 -7.58 1.70
N GLN A 130 -9.02 -8.75 2.07
CA GLN A 130 -9.54 -10.07 1.65
C GLN A 130 -11.01 -10.34 2.01
N ASN A 131 -11.53 -9.69 3.04
CA ASN A 131 -12.92 -9.84 3.51
C ASN A 131 -13.71 -8.52 3.52
N ARG A 132 -13.31 -7.55 2.68
CA ARG A 132 -13.97 -6.25 2.58
C ARG A 132 -14.47 -6.04 1.15
N PRO A 133 -15.72 -6.39 0.84
CA PRO A 133 -16.27 -6.11 -0.48
C PRO A 133 -16.39 -4.59 -0.69
N ILE A 134 -16.28 -4.17 -1.94
CA ILE A 134 -16.50 -2.79 -2.39
C ILE A 134 -18.02 -2.62 -2.60
N TYR A 135 -18.64 -1.75 -1.80
CA TYR A 135 -20.08 -1.48 -1.82
C TYR A 135 -20.41 0.03 -1.95
N SER A 136 -19.38 0.89 -1.95
CA SER A 136 -19.49 2.34 -2.00
C SER A 136 -18.27 3.00 -2.65
N GLU A 137 -18.42 4.25 -3.08
CA GLU A 137 -17.30 5.10 -3.55
C GLU A 137 -16.17 5.15 -2.49
N ALA A 138 -16.53 5.27 -1.21
CA ALA A 138 -15.56 5.29 -0.12
C ALA A 138 -14.79 3.97 0.01
N SER A 139 -15.48 2.82 -0.09
CA SER A 139 -14.82 1.52 -0.05
C SER A 139 -13.93 1.26 -1.28
N LEU A 140 -14.33 1.74 -2.47
CA LEU A 140 -13.51 1.66 -3.68
C LEU A 140 -12.24 2.50 -3.51
N ARG A 141 -12.39 3.75 -3.06
CA ARG A 141 -11.28 4.67 -2.78
C ARG A 141 -10.30 4.08 -1.78
N ASN A 142 -10.78 3.45 -0.71
CA ASN A 142 -9.91 2.80 0.27
C ASN A 142 -9.17 1.61 -0.35
N PHE A 143 -9.84 0.79 -1.14
CA PHE A 143 -9.22 -0.32 -1.84
C PHE A 143 -8.13 0.15 -2.81
N GLU A 144 -8.41 1.16 -3.66
CA GLU A 144 -7.41 1.72 -4.58
C GLU A 144 -6.22 2.31 -3.83
N ARG A 145 -6.47 3.03 -2.73
CA ARG A 145 -5.41 3.58 -1.89
C ARG A 145 -4.48 2.49 -1.35
N ASP A 146 -5.07 1.44 -0.76
CA ASP A 146 -4.33 0.38 -0.11
C ASP A 146 -3.57 -0.51 -1.11
N THR A 147 -4.13 -0.71 -2.31
CA THR A 147 -3.61 -1.68 -3.30
C THR A 147 -2.83 -1.07 -4.45
N VAL A 148 -2.99 0.22 -4.72
CA VAL A 148 -2.36 0.92 -5.85
C VAL A 148 -1.60 2.14 -5.38
N ASP A 149 -2.28 3.16 -4.82
CA ASP A 149 -1.68 4.48 -4.61
C ASP A 149 -0.44 4.44 -3.73
N ASN A 150 -0.50 3.71 -2.61
CA ASN A 150 0.63 3.58 -1.69
C ASN A 150 1.87 2.98 -2.38
N PHE A 151 1.67 2.00 -3.27
CA PHE A 151 2.76 1.35 -4.00
C PHE A 151 3.28 2.22 -5.13
N VAL A 152 2.40 2.93 -5.85
CA VAL A 152 2.80 3.90 -6.88
C VAL A 152 3.59 5.05 -6.25
N GLU A 153 3.14 5.61 -5.12
CA GLU A 153 3.89 6.62 -4.37
C GLU A 153 5.27 6.08 -4.00
N LYS A 154 5.36 4.83 -3.53
CA LYS A 154 6.65 4.21 -3.18
C LYS A 154 7.57 4.04 -4.39
N VAL A 155 7.03 3.62 -5.55
CA VAL A 155 7.81 3.50 -6.79
C VAL A 155 8.35 4.85 -7.24
N ILE A 156 7.52 5.89 -7.21
CA ILE A 156 7.93 7.24 -7.58
C ILE A 156 8.94 7.82 -6.60
N GLU A 157 8.78 7.55 -5.30
CA GLU A 157 9.76 7.94 -4.27
C GLU A 157 11.14 7.34 -4.58
N VAL A 158 11.21 6.03 -4.80
CA VAL A 158 12.48 5.34 -5.08
C VAL A 158 13.07 5.76 -6.43
N LEU A 159 12.25 6.02 -7.45
CA LEU A 159 12.70 6.56 -8.74
C LEU A 159 13.30 7.97 -8.62
N ARG A 160 12.71 8.81 -7.76
CA ARG A 160 13.18 10.18 -7.54
C ARG A 160 14.53 10.21 -6.84
N ASP A 161 14.78 9.26 -5.94
CA ASP A 161 16.04 9.17 -5.20
C ASP A 161 17.21 8.68 -6.07
N ASP A 162 16.94 8.14 -7.27
CA ASP A 162 17.93 7.84 -8.31
C ASP A 162 17.99 8.98 -9.34
N GLU A 163 19.04 9.80 -9.29
CA GLU A 163 19.17 10.98 -10.16
C GLU A 163 19.08 10.67 -11.67
N ARG A 164 19.54 9.50 -12.10
CA ARG A 164 19.52 9.13 -13.52
C ARG A 164 18.09 8.86 -13.96
N LEU A 165 17.37 8.06 -13.18
CA LEU A 165 15.97 7.71 -13.47
C LEU A 165 15.06 8.93 -13.29
N GLN A 166 15.31 9.76 -12.29
CA GLN A 166 14.59 11.01 -12.11
C GLN A 166 14.65 11.89 -13.37
N ARG A 167 15.85 12.06 -13.97
CA ARG A 167 16.01 12.82 -15.22
C ARG A 167 15.39 12.11 -16.41
N GLU A 168 15.54 10.79 -16.52
CA GLU A 168 15.03 9.98 -17.64
C GLU A 168 13.49 9.90 -17.69
N PHE A 169 12.84 9.92 -16.52
CA PHE A 169 11.39 9.95 -16.37
C PHE A 169 10.82 11.36 -16.18
N GLY A 170 11.66 12.39 -16.05
CA GLY A 170 11.21 13.77 -15.86
C GLY A 170 10.46 14.00 -14.55
N ILE A 171 10.80 13.26 -13.49
CA ILE A 171 10.08 13.31 -12.21
C ILE A 171 10.44 14.59 -11.47
N GLN A 172 9.48 15.51 -11.38
CA GLN A 172 9.60 16.78 -10.66
C GLN A 172 8.69 16.81 -9.45
N GLY A 173 9.28 17.03 -8.27
CA GLY A 173 8.55 17.15 -7.00
C GLY A 173 8.15 15.80 -6.38
N ARG A 174 7.26 15.86 -5.38
CA ARG A 174 6.71 14.68 -4.70
C ARG A 174 5.29 14.42 -5.19
N VAL A 175 5.01 13.16 -5.52
CA VAL A 175 3.65 12.68 -5.77
C VAL A 175 3.03 12.25 -4.44
N SER A 176 1.79 12.66 -4.22
CA SER A 176 1.00 12.33 -3.03
C SER A 176 -0.45 12.22 -3.47
N PHE A 177 -1.08 11.10 -3.15
CA PHE A 177 -2.50 10.82 -3.46
C PHE A 177 -3.45 11.23 -2.33
N TYR A 178 -2.90 11.73 -1.21
CA TYR A 178 -3.69 12.34 -0.14
C TYR A 178 -4.29 13.65 -0.59
N ASP A 179 -5.48 13.98 -0.05
CA ASP A 179 -6.02 15.34 -0.11
C ASP A 179 -4.92 16.29 0.36
N ARG A 180 -4.36 17.03 -0.60
CA ARG A 180 -3.59 18.21 -0.25
C ARG A 180 -4.59 19.09 0.48
N ALA A 181 -4.30 19.47 1.71
CA ALA A 181 -5.02 20.55 2.37
C ALA A 181 -5.16 21.65 1.32
N ASN A 182 -6.39 21.86 0.86
CA ASN A 182 -6.62 22.80 -0.21
C ASN A 182 -6.16 24.13 0.39
N PRO A 183 -5.22 24.88 -0.21
CA PRO A 183 -4.75 26.13 0.39
C PRO A 183 -5.93 27.10 0.63
N SER A 184 -7.03 26.94 -0.13
CA SER A 184 -8.31 27.61 0.10
C SER A 184 -9.03 27.17 1.38
N GLU A 185 -9.00 25.90 1.78
CA GLU A 185 -9.61 25.43 3.04
C GLU A 185 -8.85 25.97 4.26
N THR A 186 -7.52 25.96 4.23
CA THR A 186 -6.71 26.63 5.27
C THR A 186 -6.91 28.14 5.30
N SER A 187 -7.31 28.75 4.18
CA SER A 187 -7.66 30.18 4.11
C SER A 187 -9.05 30.45 4.71
N LEU A 188 -10.02 29.57 4.46
CA LEU A 188 -11.37 29.67 5.04
C LEU A 188 -11.33 29.44 6.56
N GLU A 189 -10.56 28.46 7.02
CA GLU A 189 -10.36 28.15 8.44
C GLU A 189 -9.68 29.32 9.16
N LYS A 190 -8.62 29.92 8.57
CA LYS A 190 -8.00 31.15 9.09
C LYS A 190 -8.95 32.36 9.09
N SER A 191 -9.81 32.50 8.08
CA SER A 191 -10.83 33.58 8.08
C SER A 191 -11.92 33.37 9.13
N LEU A 192 -12.31 32.13 9.39
CA LEU A 192 -13.26 31.77 10.46
C LEU A 192 -12.65 31.96 11.86
N GLU A 193 -11.37 31.65 12.05
CA GLU A 193 -10.64 31.94 13.29
C GLU A 193 -10.50 33.46 13.52
N GLN A 194 -10.21 34.23 12.47
CA GLN A 194 -10.14 35.69 12.54
C GLN A 194 -11.49 36.34 12.91
N MET A 195 -12.61 35.82 12.41
CA MET A 195 -13.95 36.30 12.83
C MET A 195 -14.25 35.98 14.31
N ASN A 196 -13.89 34.79 14.80
CA ASN A 196 -14.13 34.41 16.19
C ASN A 196 -13.24 35.20 17.19
N LEU A 197 -12.08 35.67 16.77
CA LEU A 197 -11.18 36.51 17.58
C LEU A 197 -11.61 37.99 17.63
N GLU A 198 -12.27 38.50 16.58
CA GLU A 198 -12.79 39.87 16.57
C GLU A 198 -14.03 40.05 17.45
N ASP A 199 -14.83 38.99 17.64
CA ASP A 199 -16.05 39.01 18.48
C ASP A 199 -15.74 38.87 20.00
N ALA A 200 -14.50 38.53 20.36
CA ALA A 200 -14.05 38.39 21.76
C ALA A 200 -13.47 39.68 22.36
N ARG A 201 -13.61 40.85 21.70
CA ARG A 201 -13.31 42.14 22.36
C ARG A 201 -14.46 42.54 23.28
N THR A 202 -14.35 42.09 24.53
CA THR A 202 -15.14 42.59 25.67
C THR A 202 -15.32 44.11 25.65
N PRO A 203 -16.55 44.64 25.73
CA PRO A 203 -16.79 46.07 25.88
C PRO A 203 -16.24 46.55 27.24
N GLN A 204 -15.37 47.55 27.21
CA GLN A 204 -14.93 48.24 28.42
C GLN A 204 -16.12 48.99 29.05
N ARG A 205 -16.36 48.71 30.33
CA ARG A 205 -17.35 49.35 31.20
C ARG A 205 -16.95 50.82 31.44
N PRO A 206 -17.79 51.82 31.17
CA PRO A 206 -17.43 53.22 31.43
C PRO A 206 -17.42 53.51 32.95
N ALA A 207 -16.38 54.19 33.39
CA ALA A 207 -16.19 54.62 34.78
C ALA A 207 -17.16 55.75 35.15
N ASN A 208 -17.94 55.54 36.21
CA ASN A 208 -18.73 56.58 36.86
C ASN A 208 -17.83 57.44 37.75
N THR A 209 -17.53 58.68 37.34
CA THR A 209 -17.06 59.74 38.25
C THR A 209 -18.18 60.75 38.47
N ARG A 210 -18.79 60.70 39.66
CA ARG A 210 -19.59 61.79 40.21
C ARG A 210 -18.65 62.88 40.72
N LEU A 211 -18.67 64.05 40.09
CA LEU A 211 -18.24 65.31 40.72
C LEU A 211 -19.50 66.05 41.17
N GLY A 212 -19.60 66.33 42.47
CA GLY A 212 -20.57 67.24 43.03
C GLY A 212 -19.87 68.18 44.01
N ARG A 213 -19.83 69.47 43.66
CA ARG A 213 -19.59 70.56 44.61
C ARG A 213 -20.30 71.82 44.11
N SER A 214 -21.42 72.15 44.76
CA SER A 214 -21.80 73.51 45.17
C SER A 214 -22.76 73.37 46.34
#